data_AF-A0A094CBN7-F1
#
_entry.id   AF-A0A094CBN7-F1
#
_cell.length_a   1.000
_cell.length_b   1.000
_cell.length_c   1.000
_cell.angle_alpha   90.00
_cell.angle_beta   90.00
_cell.angle_gamma   90.00
#
_symmetry.space_group_name_H-M   'P 1'
#
loop_
_entity.id
_entity.type
_entity.pdbx_description
1 polymer ?
#
loop_
_entity_poly.entity_id
_entity_poly.type
_entity_poly.pdbx_seq_one_letter_code
_entity_poly.pdbx_strand_id
1 'polypeptide(L)'
;MLLGLEGKVEEILGEDEDLPSTIPSALMTRPRIFKVSANEEKLAVTFAKSFAEHLATVPTGATDTDTAYLDNLAYTLQTRRTTLPWTVAVVASSIKELATKLDASDLKSTRRAAETPKLGFVFTGQGAQWAGMGRELMAYPVFKDVVTKADGILTSLGARWSLLTELFKPESESRINEAAISQPLCTALQIALADLL
;
A
#
# COMPACT_ATOMS: atom_id res chain seq x y z
N MET A 1 36.64 -52.44 -4.72
CA MET A 1 37.53 -51.40 -4.18
C MET A 1 37.20 -50.12 -4.96
N LEU A 2 36.03 -49.52 -4.73
CA LEU A 2 35.68 -48.49 -3.72
C LEU A 2 36.51 -47.20 -3.81
N LEU A 3 35.77 -46.07 -3.76
CA LEU A 3 36.15 -44.64 -3.67
C LEU A 3 36.21 -43.94 -5.04
N GLY A 4 35.34 -42.99 -5.41
CA GLY A 4 34.51 -42.07 -4.63
C GLY A 4 35.17 -40.70 -4.57
N LEU A 5 34.94 -39.84 -5.57
CA LEU A 5 35.31 -38.42 -5.57
C LEU A 5 34.28 -37.61 -6.39
N GLU A 6 33.10 -37.42 -5.80
CA GLU A 6 32.26 -36.26 -6.08
C GLU A 6 32.90 -35.06 -5.37
N GLY A 7 33.62 -34.24 -6.13
CA GLY A 7 34.32 -33.05 -5.65
C GLY A 7 33.48 -31.79 -5.84
N LYS A 8 32.86 -31.35 -4.74
CA LYS A 8 32.51 -29.97 -4.37
C LYS A 8 32.40 -28.91 -5.48
N VAL A 9 31.16 -28.55 -5.80
CA VAL A 9 30.79 -27.20 -6.24
C VAL A 9 30.38 -26.43 -4.99
N GLU A 10 31.32 -25.76 -4.36
CA GLU A 10 31.09 -24.82 -3.27
C GLU A 10 31.78 -23.50 -3.63
N GLU A 11 31.08 -22.40 -3.33
CA GLU A 11 31.69 -21.11 -2.95
C GLU A 11 32.01 -20.09 -4.06
N ILE A 12 30.98 -19.54 -4.72
CA ILE A 12 30.91 -18.09 -5.05
C ILE A 12 29.43 -17.65 -5.00
N LEU A 13 28.86 -17.57 -3.79
CA LEU A 13 27.73 -16.68 -3.50
C LEU A 13 28.30 -15.63 -2.54
N GLY A 14 28.79 -14.55 -3.14
CA GLY A 14 29.27 -13.39 -2.42
C GLY A 14 28.10 -12.73 -1.69
N GLU A 15 28.20 -12.78 -0.37
CA GLU A 15 27.77 -11.76 0.59
C GLU A 15 26.32 -11.28 0.44
N ASP A 16 25.47 -11.89 1.27
CA ASP A 16 24.22 -11.32 1.76
C ASP A 16 24.47 -9.88 2.22
N GLU A 17 24.27 -8.92 1.33
CA GLU A 17 24.17 -7.52 1.69
C GLU A 17 22.87 -7.38 2.49
N ASP A 18 23.02 -7.28 3.81
CA ASP A 18 21.97 -7.10 4.83
C ASP A 18 20.93 -6.07 4.39
N LEU A 19 19.91 -6.53 3.66
CA LEU A 19 18.64 -5.83 3.59
C LEU A 19 18.14 -5.75 5.02
N PRO A 20 17.84 -4.56 5.57
CA PRO A 20 17.48 -4.41 6.96
C PRO A 20 16.32 -5.36 7.29
N SER A 21 16.61 -6.40 8.07
CA SER A 21 15.70 -7.47 8.52
C SER A 21 14.57 -6.96 9.41
N THR A 22 14.54 -5.66 9.67
CA THR A 22 13.47 -5.00 10.39
C THR A 22 12.55 -4.32 9.37
N ILE A 23 11.60 -5.11 8.85
CA ILE A 23 10.35 -4.53 8.38
C ILE A 23 9.81 -3.64 9.51
N PRO A 24 9.64 -2.32 9.31
CA PRO A 24 9.13 -1.44 10.36
C PRO A 24 7.79 -1.98 10.87
N SER A 25 7.56 -1.92 12.19
CA SER A 25 6.30 -2.32 12.83
C SER A 25 5.05 -1.65 12.21
N ALA A 26 5.23 -0.57 11.44
CA ALA A 26 4.21 0.04 10.59
C ALA A 26 3.59 -0.92 9.53
N LEU A 27 4.27 -2.00 9.16
CA LEU A 27 3.73 -3.05 8.30
C LEU A 27 2.80 -4.04 9.04
N MET A 28 2.72 -3.98 10.38
CA MET A 28 1.82 -4.83 11.17
C MET A 28 0.36 -4.35 11.16
N THR A 29 0.08 -3.12 10.73
CA THR A 29 -1.27 -2.54 10.74
C THR A 29 -1.68 -2.09 9.34
N ARG A 30 -1.98 -3.09 8.48
CA ARG A 30 -2.45 -2.85 7.11
C ARG A 30 -3.76 -2.04 7.10
N PRO A 31 -3.79 -0.85 6.49
CA PRO A 31 -5.02 -0.08 6.32
C PRO A 31 -5.98 -0.78 5.37
N ARG A 32 -7.27 -0.72 5.69
CA ARG A 32 -8.37 -1.29 4.90
C ARG A 32 -9.43 -0.23 4.65
N ILE A 33 -10.14 -0.36 3.53
CA ILE A 33 -11.27 0.52 3.18
C ILE A 33 -12.56 -0.16 3.64
N PHE A 34 -13.33 0.51 4.48
CA PHE A 34 -14.65 0.06 4.92
C PHE A 34 -15.71 0.95 4.29
N LYS A 35 -16.60 0.35 3.50
CA LYS A 35 -17.64 1.05 2.74
C LYS A 35 -19.03 0.65 3.24
N VAL A 36 -19.82 1.62 3.66
CA VAL A 36 -21.24 1.45 4.01
C VAL A 36 -22.08 2.20 2.97
N SER A 37 -23.23 1.65 2.59
CA SER A 37 -24.10 2.30 1.61
C SER A 37 -25.58 2.22 1.96
N ALA A 38 -26.35 3.24 1.57
CA ALA A 38 -27.79 3.35 1.76
C ALA A 38 -28.49 3.95 0.54
N ASN A 39 -29.83 3.87 0.51
CA ASN A 39 -30.64 4.46 -0.56
C ASN A 39 -30.90 5.96 -0.37
N GLU A 40 -30.64 6.47 0.83
CA GLU A 40 -30.79 7.89 1.18
C GLU A 40 -29.50 8.42 1.81
N GLU A 41 -29.22 9.70 1.59
CA GLU A 41 -28.00 10.38 2.04
C GLU A 41 -27.79 10.28 3.56
N LYS A 42 -28.84 10.61 4.33
CA LYS A 42 -28.78 10.60 5.80
C LYS A 42 -28.64 9.18 6.35
N LEU A 43 -29.28 8.21 5.72
CA LEU A 43 -29.24 6.81 6.16
C LEU A 43 -27.84 6.20 6.04
N ALA A 44 -27.04 6.61 5.04
CA ALA A 44 -25.66 6.13 4.91
C ALA A 44 -24.81 6.54 6.12
N VAL A 45 -24.98 7.76 6.60
CA VAL A 45 -24.30 8.28 7.81
C VAL A 45 -24.84 7.60 9.07
N THR A 46 -26.17 7.44 9.18
CA THR A 46 -26.77 6.72 10.32
C THR A 46 -26.28 5.27 10.41
N PHE A 47 -26.19 4.56 9.29
CA PHE A 47 -25.64 3.20 9.28
C PHE A 47 -24.17 3.18 9.67
N ALA A 48 -23.36 4.13 9.21
CA ALA A 48 -21.96 4.25 9.63
C ALA A 48 -21.85 4.39 11.17
N LYS A 49 -22.65 5.25 11.78
CA LYS A 49 -22.68 5.43 13.25
C LYS A 49 -23.15 4.19 14.00
N SER A 50 -24.19 3.51 13.51
CA SER A 50 -24.64 2.24 14.09
C SER A 50 -23.58 1.15 13.99
N PHE A 51 -22.78 1.13 12.91
CA PHE A 51 -21.60 0.26 12.84
C PHE A 51 -20.54 0.65 13.87
N ALA A 52 -20.32 1.95 14.12
CA ALA A 52 -19.40 2.42 15.14
C ALA A 52 -19.80 1.93 16.54
N GLU A 53 -21.09 2.03 16.87
CA GLU A 53 -21.67 1.51 18.12
C GLU A 53 -21.47 -0.02 18.24
N HIS A 54 -21.71 -0.76 17.16
CA HIS A 54 -21.47 -2.21 17.16
C HIS A 54 -19.98 -2.54 17.37
N LEU A 55 -19.08 -1.82 16.70
CA LEU A 55 -17.64 -2.04 16.85
C LEU A 55 -17.15 -1.78 18.28
N ALA A 56 -17.78 -0.87 19.02
CA ALA A 56 -17.49 -0.66 20.44
C ALA A 56 -17.86 -1.87 21.33
N THR A 57 -18.73 -2.77 20.86
CA THR A 57 -19.10 -4.01 21.57
C THR A 57 -18.19 -5.19 21.24
N VAL A 58 -17.34 -5.08 20.22
CA VAL A 58 -16.44 -6.16 19.79
C VAL A 58 -15.27 -6.27 20.77
N PRO A 59 -15.03 -7.43 21.40
CA PRO A 59 -13.89 -7.60 22.30
C PRO A 59 -12.58 -7.45 21.54
N THR A 60 -11.77 -6.44 21.91
CA THR A 60 -10.41 -6.25 21.40
C THR A 60 -9.43 -6.87 22.40
N GLY A 61 -8.54 -7.76 21.95
CA GLY A 61 -7.65 -8.44 22.90
C GLY A 61 -6.44 -9.18 22.31
N ALA A 62 -6.45 -9.51 21.02
CA ALA A 62 -5.31 -10.12 20.33
C ALA A 62 -5.18 -9.57 18.92
N THR A 63 -3.99 -9.07 18.56
CA THR A 63 -3.72 -8.40 17.27
C THR A 63 -4.08 -9.27 16.06
N ASP A 64 -3.84 -10.58 16.13
CA ASP A 64 -4.16 -11.50 15.03
C ASP A 64 -5.67 -11.67 14.84
N THR A 65 -6.42 -11.78 15.94
CA THR A 65 -7.88 -11.87 15.92
C THR A 65 -8.51 -10.58 15.40
N ASP A 66 -8.01 -9.43 15.84
CA ASP A 66 -8.49 -8.11 15.40
C ASP A 66 -8.20 -7.90 13.90
N THR A 67 -7.04 -8.33 13.43
CA THR A 67 -6.64 -8.27 12.02
C THR A 67 -7.56 -9.11 11.15
N ALA A 68 -7.79 -10.38 11.52
CA ALA A 68 -8.69 -11.27 10.80
C ALA A 68 -10.15 -10.76 10.81
N TYR A 69 -10.60 -10.18 11.92
CA TYR A 69 -11.91 -9.55 12.01
C TYR A 69 -12.04 -8.38 11.03
N LEU A 70 -11.06 -7.48 10.97
CA LEU A 70 -11.05 -6.34 10.05
C LEU A 70 -10.99 -6.77 8.57
N ASP A 71 -10.22 -7.82 8.23
CA ASP A 71 -10.20 -8.39 6.88
C ASP A 71 -11.57 -8.93 6.48
N ASN A 72 -12.20 -9.72 7.35
CA ASN A 72 -13.51 -10.29 7.11
C ASN A 72 -14.60 -9.21 7.01
N LEU A 73 -14.53 -8.17 7.84
CA LEU A 73 -15.46 -7.06 7.81
C LEU A 73 -15.30 -6.24 6.51
N ALA A 74 -14.07 -5.89 6.13
CA ALA A 74 -13.80 -5.16 4.89
C ALA A 74 -14.30 -5.96 3.66
N TYR A 75 -13.97 -7.26 3.62
CA TYR A 75 -14.45 -8.16 2.58
C TYR A 75 -15.99 -8.20 2.52
N THR A 76 -16.66 -8.37 3.66
CA THR A 76 -18.12 -8.47 3.74
C THR A 76 -18.79 -7.19 3.27
N LEU A 77 -18.32 -6.03 3.73
CA LEU A 77 -18.86 -4.73 3.34
C LEU A 77 -18.68 -4.43 1.86
N GLN A 78 -17.60 -4.93 1.25
CA GLN A 78 -17.28 -4.64 -0.15
C GLN A 78 -17.89 -5.63 -1.14
N THR A 79 -17.96 -6.92 -0.79
CA THR A 79 -18.31 -8.01 -1.72
C THR A 79 -19.63 -8.70 -1.41
N ARG A 80 -20.09 -8.68 -0.15
CA ARG A 80 -21.28 -9.45 0.29
C ARG A 80 -22.52 -8.58 0.51
N ARG A 81 -22.37 -7.26 0.50
CA ARG A 81 -23.45 -6.29 0.68
C ARG A 81 -23.84 -5.66 -0.66
N THR A 82 -25.14 -5.45 -0.87
CA THR A 82 -25.64 -4.64 -1.98
C THR A 82 -25.06 -3.23 -1.89
N THR A 83 -24.52 -2.75 -3.01
CA THR A 83 -23.98 -1.40 -3.10
C THR A 83 -25.08 -0.44 -3.56
N LEU A 84 -25.44 0.52 -2.69
CA LEU A 84 -26.50 1.49 -2.91
C LEU A 84 -25.96 2.88 -3.31
N PRO A 85 -26.83 3.82 -3.76
CA PRO A 85 -26.40 5.10 -4.32
C PRO A 85 -25.62 6.00 -3.37
N TRP A 86 -25.92 6.02 -2.07
CA TRP A 86 -25.21 6.86 -1.10
C TRP A 86 -24.20 6.04 -0.35
N THR A 87 -22.93 6.45 -0.37
CA THR A 87 -21.82 5.69 0.22
C THR A 87 -21.04 6.53 1.22
N VAL A 88 -20.63 5.90 2.31
CA VAL A 88 -19.60 6.40 3.23
C VAL A 88 -18.44 5.41 3.15
N ALA A 89 -17.22 5.92 3.00
CA ALA A 89 -16.02 5.11 2.98
C ALA A 89 -14.99 5.67 3.97
N VAL A 90 -14.42 4.80 4.80
CA VAL A 90 -13.38 5.16 5.77
C VAL A 90 -12.20 4.21 5.64
N VAL A 91 -10.99 4.73 5.85
CA VAL A 91 -9.76 3.94 5.90
C VAL A 91 -9.33 3.79 7.36
N ALA A 92 -9.10 2.57 7.82
CA ALA A 92 -8.63 2.32 9.19
C ALA A 92 -7.75 1.06 9.25
N SER A 93 -6.84 1.03 10.22
CA SER A 93 -5.94 -0.09 10.47
C SER A 93 -6.22 -0.80 11.81
N SER A 94 -7.15 -0.30 12.62
CA SER A 94 -7.59 -0.92 13.88
C SER A 94 -9.10 -0.77 14.10
N ILE A 95 -9.68 -1.63 14.96
CA ILE A 95 -11.11 -1.58 15.31
C ILE A 95 -11.46 -0.24 15.99
N LYS A 96 -10.59 0.22 16.91
CA LYS A 96 -10.76 1.50 17.61
C LYS A 96 -10.74 2.68 16.63
N GLU A 97 -9.77 2.73 15.73
CA GLU A 97 -9.67 3.78 14.71
C GLU A 97 -10.88 3.77 13.77
N LEU A 98 -11.33 2.58 13.37
CA LEU A 98 -12.52 2.42 12.53
C LEU A 98 -13.78 2.97 13.22
N ALA A 99 -14.00 2.60 14.49
CA ALA A 99 -15.12 3.11 15.28
C ALA A 99 -15.08 4.63 15.41
N THR A 100 -13.92 5.22 15.75
CA THR A 100 -13.76 6.67 15.83
C THR A 100 -14.06 7.38 14.51
N LYS A 101 -13.57 6.86 13.38
CA LYS A 101 -13.80 7.46 12.06
C LYS A 101 -15.26 7.35 11.59
N LEU A 102 -15.95 6.27 11.96
CA LEU A 102 -17.37 6.08 11.63
C LEU A 102 -18.32 6.91 12.51
N ASP A 103 -17.90 7.30 13.70
CA ASP A 103 -18.69 8.17 14.60
C ASP A 103 -18.43 9.67 14.41
N ALA A 104 -17.47 10.03 13.54
CA ALA A 104 -17.08 11.42 13.30
C ALA A 104 -18.28 12.31 12.92
N SER A 105 -18.34 13.50 13.52
CA SER A 105 -19.47 14.43 13.33
C SER A 105 -19.51 15.06 11.95
N ASP A 106 -18.37 15.13 11.27
CA ASP A 106 -18.18 15.66 9.92
C ASP A 106 -18.26 14.58 8.83
N LEU A 107 -18.65 13.35 9.20
CA LEU A 107 -18.83 12.25 8.27
C LEU A 107 -19.92 12.57 7.25
N LYS A 108 -19.53 12.60 5.97
CA LYS A 108 -20.42 12.89 4.84
C LYS A 108 -20.54 11.68 3.95
N SER A 109 -21.74 11.43 3.45
CA SER A 109 -21.94 10.46 2.38
C SER A 109 -21.75 11.12 1.03
N THR A 110 -21.32 10.33 0.05
CA THR A 110 -21.20 10.74 -1.34
C THR A 110 -22.15 9.92 -2.18
N ARG A 111 -22.77 10.56 -3.17
CA ARG A 111 -23.61 9.86 -4.13
C ARG A 111 -22.74 9.24 -5.22
N ARG A 112 -22.87 7.93 -5.42
CA ARG A 112 -22.28 7.19 -6.53
C ARG A 112 -22.77 7.78 -7.86
N ALA A 113 -21.85 7.91 -8.80
CA ALA A 113 -22.18 8.29 -10.17
C ALA A 113 -23.13 7.26 -10.80
N ALA A 114 -24.10 7.73 -11.59
CA ALA A 114 -25.06 6.85 -12.26
C ALA A 114 -24.39 6.01 -13.36
N GLU A 115 -23.33 6.54 -13.97
CA GLU A 115 -22.58 5.91 -15.04
C GLU A 115 -21.19 5.49 -14.55
N THR A 116 -20.65 4.44 -15.16
CA THR A 116 -19.26 4.03 -14.93
C THR A 116 -18.33 5.07 -15.56
N PRO A 117 -17.43 5.71 -14.79
CA PRO A 117 -16.55 6.74 -15.32
C PRO A 117 -15.53 6.14 -16.30
N LYS A 118 -15.15 6.94 -17.31
CA LYS A 118 -13.97 6.65 -18.13
C LYS A 118 -12.72 6.99 -17.32
N LEU A 119 -11.78 6.07 -17.23
CA LEU A 119 -10.52 6.26 -16.51
C LEU A 119 -9.45 6.82 -17.46
N GLY A 120 -8.72 7.84 -17.00
CA GLY A 120 -7.53 8.37 -17.66
C GLY A 120 -6.39 8.47 -16.65
N PHE A 121 -5.20 7.98 -17.03
CA PHE A 121 -4.00 8.09 -16.20
C PHE A 121 -3.26 9.37 -16.54
N VAL A 122 -2.92 10.16 -15.52
CA VAL A 122 -2.15 11.40 -15.66
C VAL A 122 -0.78 11.18 -15.02
N PHE A 123 0.26 11.36 -15.82
CA PHE A 123 1.64 11.19 -15.40
C PHE A 123 2.25 12.57 -15.12
N THR A 124 2.85 12.72 -13.93
CA THR A 124 3.49 13.95 -13.51
C THR A 124 4.88 14.08 -14.13
N GLY A 125 5.24 15.32 -14.49
CA GLY A 125 6.60 15.67 -14.90
C GLY A 125 7.54 15.91 -13.72
N GLN A 126 8.58 16.69 -13.94
CA GLN A 126 9.49 17.13 -12.88
C GLN A 126 8.78 18.10 -11.91
N GLY A 127 9.06 17.98 -10.62
CA GLY A 127 8.60 18.90 -9.56
C GLY A 127 7.73 18.25 -8.48
N ALA A 128 7.24 17.03 -8.69
CA ALA A 128 6.44 16.29 -7.72
C ALA A 128 7.26 15.30 -6.87
N GLN A 129 8.58 15.24 -7.07
CA GLN A 129 9.45 14.32 -6.36
C GLN A 129 9.71 14.76 -4.91
N TRP A 130 9.81 13.80 -3.99
CA TRP A 130 10.18 14.03 -2.60
C TRP A 130 10.87 12.79 -2.01
N ALA A 131 11.72 12.99 -1.00
CA ALA A 131 12.52 11.91 -0.42
C ALA A 131 11.63 10.90 0.33
N GLY A 132 11.71 9.63 -0.05
CA GLY A 132 10.88 8.56 0.53
C GLY A 132 9.55 8.29 -0.20
N MET A 133 9.25 9.01 -1.29
CA MET A 133 8.09 8.73 -2.13
C MET A 133 8.08 7.26 -2.59
N GLY A 134 6.93 6.58 -2.52
CA GLY A 134 6.81 5.18 -2.96
C GLY A 134 7.45 4.12 -2.06
N ARG A 135 8.20 4.50 -1.00
CA ARG A 135 8.87 3.55 -0.09
C ARG A 135 7.91 2.56 0.56
N GLU A 136 6.79 3.06 1.10
CA GLU A 136 5.79 2.22 1.78
C GLU A 136 5.07 1.26 0.81
N LEU A 137 5.02 1.61 -0.48
CA LEU A 137 4.40 0.78 -1.51
C LEU A 137 5.25 -0.44 -1.88
N MET A 138 6.51 -0.50 -1.45
CA MET A 138 7.36 -1.69 -1.59
C MET A 138 6.82 -2.92 -0.83
N ALA A 139 5.80 -2.72 0.02
CA ALA A 139 5.03 -3.79 0.65
C ALA A 139 4.15 -4.58 -0.35
N TYR A 140 3.82 -4.01 -1.51
CA TYR A 140 3.02 -4.65 -2.55
C TYR A 140 3.94 -5.36 -3.54
N PRO A 141 3.81 -6.69 -3.74
CA PRO A 141 4.69 -7.45 -4.63
C PRO A 141 4.77 -6.89 -6.05
N VAL A 142 3.63 -6.54 -6.66
CA VAL A 142 3.58 -5.96 -8.01
C VAL A 142 4.40 -4.67 -8.10
N PHE A 143 4.24 -3.78 -7.13
CA PHE A 143 4.99 -2.52 -7.08
C PHE A 143 6.48 -2.77 -6.91
N LYS A 144 6.84 -3.64 -5.96
CA LYS A 144 8.24 -4.03 -5.70
C LYS A 144 8.90 -4.63 -6.93
N ASP A 145 8.24 -5.54 -7.63
CA ASP A 145 8.77 -6.22 -8.81
C ASP A 145 9.07 -5.22 -9.93
N VAL A 146 8.15 -4.27 -10.18
CA VAL A 146 8.34 -3.22 -11.19
C VAL A 146 9.52 -2.31 -10.82
N VAL A 147 9.62 -1.89 -9.56
CA VAL A 147 10.71 -1.03 -9.09
C VAL A 147 12.06 -1.74 -9.15
N THR A 148 12.14 -3.00 -8.72
CA THR A 148 13.37 -3.81 -8.82
C THR A 148 13.77 -4.04 -10.29
N LYS A 149 12.81 -4.28 -11.18
CA LYS A 149 13.08 -4.39 -12.62
C LYS A 149 13.60 -3.07 -13.20
N ALA A 150 13.01 -1.94 -12.82
CA ALA A 150 13.46 -0.62 -13.26
C ALA A 150 14.89 -0.32 -12.79
N ASP A 151 15.25 -0.69 -11.56
CA ASP A 151 16.60 -0.55 -11.03
C ASP A 151 17.64 -1.33 -11.86
N GLY A 152 17.33 -2.60 -12.18
CA GLY A 152 18.17 -3.42 -13.05
C GLY A 152 18.33 -2.84 -14.46
N ILE A 153 17.25 -2.30 -15.03
CA ILE A 153 17.29 -1.64 -16.34
C ILE A 153 18.18 -0.39 -16.29
N LEU A 154 18.01 0.49 -15.30
CA LEU A 154 18.83 1.70 -15.16
C LEU A 154 20.32 1.37 -15.01
N THR A 155 20.63 0.34 -14.22
CA THR A 155 21.99 -0.18 -14.07
C THR A 155 22.55 -0.67 -15.41
N SER A 156 21.76 -1.44 -16.18
CA SER A 156 22.17 -1.92 -17.52
C SER A 156 22.39 -0.78 -18.54
N LEU A 157 21.75 0.37 -18.33
CA LEU A 157 21.91 1.57 -19.16
C LEU A 157 23.11 2.44 -18.71
N GLY A 158 23.85 2.02 -17.68
CA GLY A 158 25.06 2.71 -17.22
C GLY A 158 24.85 3.69 -16.07
N ALA A 159 23.71 3.63 -15.38
CA ALA A 159 23.52 4.40 -14.15
C ALA A 159 24.56 3.99 -13.08
N ARG A 160 25.20 4.98 -12.46
CA ARG A 160 26.19 4.78 -11.37
C ARG A 160 25.54 4.80 -9.98
N TRP A 161 24.25 4.56 -9.92
CA TRP A 161 23.43 4.62 -8.72
C TRP A 161 22.31 3.59 -8.83
N SER A 162 21.86 3.07 -7.69
CA SER A 162 20.67 2.23 -7.62
C SER A 162 19.46 3.07 -7.21
N LEU A 163 18.37 2.89 -7.95
CA LEU A 163 17.05 3.40 -7.64
C LEU A 163 16.58 2.88 -6.28
N LEU A 164 16.73 1.58 -6.02
CA LEU A 164 16.34 0.99 -4.74
C LEU A 164 17.11 1.65 -3.59
N THR A 165 18.45 1.74 -3.69
CA THR A 165 19.25 2.41 -2.66
C THR A 165 18.80 3.87 -2.46
N GLU A 166 18.58 4.62 -3.54
CA GLU A 166 18.17 6.01 -3.47
C GLU A 166 16.77 6.20 -2.84
N LEU A 167 15.84 5.27 -3.07
CA LEU A 167 14.47 5.27 -2.52
C LEU A 167 14.45 5.18 -0.98
N PHE A 168 15.42 4.45 -0.40
CA PHE A 168 15.51 4.18 1.03
C PHE A 168 16.39 5.16 1.81
N LYS A 169 17.11 6.06 1.13
CA LYS A 169 17.92 7.09 1.81
C LYS A 169 17.07 8.02 2.69
N PRO A 170 17.62 8.49 3.83
CA PRO A 170 17.01 9.58 4.57
C PRO A 170 17.01 10.87 3.74
N GLU A 171 16.09 11.79 4.03
CA GLU A 171 15.98 13.07 3.31
C GLU A 171 17.30 13.86 3.29
N SER A 172 18.06 13.82 4.39
CA SER A 172 19.37 14.49 4.53
C SER A 172 20.44 14.02 3.55
N GLU A 173 20.30 12.81 2.98
CA GLU A 173 21.28 12.20 2.08
C GLU A 173 20.71 11.98 0.67
N SER A 174 19.42 12.27 0.48
CA SER A 174 18.74 11.98 -0.77
C SER A 174 19.12 13.00 -1.84
N ARG A 175 19.50 12.46 -3.00
CA ARG A 175 19.77 13.22 -4.23
C ARG A 175 18.55 13.27 -5.14
N ILE A 176 17.36 13.01 -4.59
CA ILE A 176 16.11 12.96 -5.35
C ILE A 176 15.85 14.23 -6.16
N ASN A 177 16.42 15.37 -5.78
CA ASN A 177 16.26 16.64 -6.51
C ASN A 177 17.21 16.82 -7.69
N GLU A 178 18.18 15.93 -7.90
CA GLU A 178 19.02 15.93 -9.10
C GLU A 178 18.20 15.44 -10.30
N ALA A 179 18.24 16.15 -11.42
CA ALA A 179 17.47 15.81 -12.62
C ALA A 179 17.76 14.39 -13.12
N ALA A 180 19.03 13.97 -13.06
CA ALA A 180 19.49 12.64 -13.48
C ALA A 180 18.93 11.49 -12.61
N ILE A 181 18.40 11.80 -11.42
CA ILE A 181 17.81 10.83 -10.48
C ILE A 181 16.29 10.97 -10.44
N SER A 182 15.78 12.19 -10.22
CA SER A 182 14.34 12.48 -10.17
C SER A 182 13.58 11.94 -11.37
N GLN A 183 14.06 12.22 -12.59
CA GLN A 183 13.34 11.84 -13.82
C GLN A 183 13.17 10.33 -13.96
N PRO A 184 14.23 9.51 -13.94
CA PRO A 184 14.09 8.05 -14.04
C PRO A 184 13.38 7.44 -12.83
N LEU A 185 13.64 7.94 -11.61
CA LEU A 185 12.97 7.44 -10.40
C LEU A 185 11.47 7.72 -10.43
N CYS A 186 11.05 8.95 -10.73
CA CYS A 186 9.63 9.29 -10.87
C CYS A 186 8.97 8.48 -11.98
N THR A 187 9.66 8.25 -13.10
CA THR A 187 9.14 7.43 -14.19
C THR A 187 8.89 5.99 -13.72
N ALA A 188 9.87 5.38 -13.06
CA ALA A 188 9.75 4.02 -12.52
C ALA A 188 8.61 3.89 -11.51
N LEU A 189 8.49 4.84 -10.57
CA LEU A 189 7.41 4.83 -9.58
C LEU A 189 6.04 5.03 -10.21
N GLN A 190 5.91 5.88 -11.23
CA GLN A 190 4.64 6.08 -11.93
C GLN A 190 4.23 4.85 -12.75
N ILE A 191 5.18 4.12 -13.34
CA ILE A 191 4.91 2.83 -13.99
C ILE A 191 4.47 1.81 -12.94
N ALA A 192 5.18 1.73 -11.81
CA ALA A 192 4.82 0.82 -10.71
C ALA A 192 3.43 1.13 -10.12
N LEU A 193 3.05 2.41 -10.04
CA LEU A 193 1.69 2.82 -9.65
C LEU A 193 0.64 2.43 -10.68
N ALA A 194 0.93 2.57 -11.97
CA ALA A 194 0.01 2.18 -13.03
C ALA A 194 -0.25 0.66 -13.04
N ASP A 195 0.78 -0.15 -12.79
CA ASP A 195 0.66 -1.62 -12.71
C ASP A 195 -0.03 -2.09 -11.41
N LEU A 196 0.08 -1.32 -10.33
CA LEU A 196 -0.55 -1.63 -9.04
C LEU A 196 -2.07 -1.38 -9.03
N LEU A 197 -2.55 -0.44 -9.84
CA LEU A 197 -3.96 0.02 -9.88
C LEU A 197 -4.85 -0.87 -10.77
#